data_AF-A0A519Y9J8-F1
#
_entry.id   AF-A0A519Y9J8-F1
#
_cell.length_a   1.000
_cell.length_b   1.000
_cell.length_c   1.000
_cell.angle_alpha   90.00
_cell.angle_beta   90.00
_cell.angle_gamma   90.00
#
_symmetry.space_group_name_H-M   'P 1'
#
loop_
_entity.id
_entity.type
_entity.pdbx_description
1 polymer ?
#
loop_
_entity_poly.entity_id
_entity_poly.type
_entity_poly.pdbx_seq_one_letter_code
_entity_poly.pdbx_strand_id
1 'polypeptide(L)'
;MAQDAKPKPSPAATATGKIKGANITINYSSPAVKGRKIWGGLEAYDKVWRAGANDATTFETDKDIKVEGKTLAAGKYSFFLIPRESGTWTAIFNKEPKQWGAYKYEEAKDALRVDVKVKPLTETQERLVYKIDNKGFTLNWDKVSVPVAVK
;
A
#
# COMPACT_ATOMS: atom_id res chain seq x y z
N MET A 1 18.02 -18.73 -26.51
CA MET A 1 17.52 -19.51 -25.35
C MET A 1 17.01 -18.51 -24.34
N ALA A 2 15.70 -18.47 -24.11
CA ALA A 2 15.08 -17.60 -23.12
C ALA A 2 15.60 -18.01 -21.74
N GLN A 3 16.19 -17.09 -20.99
CA GLN A 3 16.50 -17.34 -19.59
C GLN A 3 15.17 -17.47 -18.85
N ASP A 4 14.85 -18.68 -18.40
CA ASP A 4 13.81 -18.97 -17.42
C ASP A 4 14.12 -18.22 -16.12
N ALA A 5 13.76 -16.94 -16.09
CA ALA A 5 13.83 -16.13 -14.89
C ALA A 5 12.85 -16.74 -13.88
N LYS A 6 13.37 -17.49 -12.90
CA LYS A 6 12.63 -17.95 -11.72
C LYS A 6 11.73 -16.80 -11.27
N PRO A 7 10.41 -17.00 -11.12
CA PRO A 7 9.51 -15.93 -10.72
C PRO A 7 9.99 -15.39 -9.37
N LYS A 8 10.34 -14.09 -9.33
CA LYS A 8 10.80 -13.44 -8.10
C LYS A 8 9.77 -13.72 -6.98
N PRO A 9 10.19 -14.00 -5.73
CA PRO A 9 9.27 -14.34 -4.64
C PRO A 9 8.14 -13.32 -4.46
N SER A 10 8.45 -12.05 -4.73
CA SER A 10 7.51 -10.93 -4.80
C SER A 10 7.77 -10.15 -6.10
N PRO A 11 7.06 -10.46 -7.20
CA PRO A 11 7.25 -9.73 -8.46
C PRO A 11 6.78 -8.29 -8.32
N ALA A 12 7.41 -7.39 -9.07
CA ALA A 12 6.96 -6.01 -9.18
C ALA A 12 5.61 -5.96 -9.92
N ALA A 13 4.73 -5.09 -9.47
CA ALA A 13 3.42 -4.85 -10.04
C ALA A 13 3.09 -3.35 -9.96
N THR A 14 2.19 -2.92 -10.84
CA THR A 14 1.74 -1.54 -10.90
C THR A 14 0.23 -1.53 -11.01
N ALA A 15 -0.44 -0.70 -10.20
CA ALA A 15 -1.83 -0.35 -10.38
C ALA A 15 -1.91 1.10 -10.87
N THR A 16 -2.65 1.34 -11.95
CA THR A 16 -2.93 2.68 -12.47
C THR A 16 -4.42 2.90 -12.55
N GLY A 17 -4.86 4.14 -12.36
CA GLY A 17 -6.26 4.49 -12.48
C GLY A 17 -6.49 5.99 -12.37
N LYS A 18 -7.70 6.43 -12.69
CA LYS A 18 -8.09 7.83 -12.63
C LYS A 18 -9.19 8.03 -11.61
N ILE A 19 -8.97 8.93 -10.66
CA ILE A 19 -9.93 9.26 -9.60
C ILE A 19 -10.30 10.72 -9.75
N LYS A 20 -11.55 11.01 -10.12
CA LYS A 20 -12.08 12.37 -10.37
C LYS A 20 -11.17 13.29 -11.18
N GLY A 21 -10.46 12.73 -12.16
CA GLY A 21 -9.61 13.51 -13.05
C GLY A 21 -8.14 13.63 -12.61
N ALA A 22 -7.76 13.10 -11.45
CA ALA A 22 -6.37 12.86 -11.05
C ALA A 22 -5.92 11.47 -11.50
N ASN A 23 -4.75 11.37 -12.12
CA ASN A 23 -4.11 10.11 -12.45
C ASN A 23 -3.33 9.61 -11.24
N ILE A 24 -3.58 8.36 -10.87
CA ILE A 24 -2.95 7.70 -9.72
C ILE A 24 -2.14 6.51 -10.23
N THR A 25 -0.91 6.38 -9.74
CA THR A 25 -0.05 5.22 -9.98
C THR A 25 0.47 4.67 -8.66
N ILE A 26 0.34 3.37 -8.46
CA ILE A 26 0.86 2.65 -7.31
C ILE A 26 1.84 1.59 -7.80
N ASN A 27 3.13 1.75 -7.51
CA ASN A 27 4.17 0.77 -7.80
C ASN A 27 4.52 0.00 -6.53
N TYR A 28 4.47 -1.32 -6.60
CA TYR A 28 4.65 -2.19 -5.44
C TYR A 28 5.30 -3.51 -5.82
N SER A 29 5.81 -4.25 -4.83
CA SER A 29 6.09 -5.68 -4.99
C SER A 29 4.97 -6.49 -4.38
N SER A 30 4.52 -7.53 -5.06
CA SER A 30 3.37 -8.37 -4.68
C SER A 30 3.81 -9.66 -3.95
N PRO A 31 3.98 -9.66 -2.62
CA PRO A 31 4.26 -10.88 -1.87
C PRO A 31 3.07 -11.85 -1.89
N ALA A 32 3.39 -13.15 -1.83
CA ALA A 32 2.40 -14.22 -1.70
C ALA A 32 2.22 -14.65 -0.23
N VAL A 33 1.06 -15.14 0.18
CA VAL A 33 0.80 -15.63 1.55
C VAL A 33 1.60 -16.89 1.82
N LYS A 34 1.53 -17.88 0.92
CA LYS A 34 2.22 -19.18 1.01
C LYS A 34 1.96 -19.93 2.33
N GLY A 35 0.73 -19.89 2.82
CA GLY A 35 0.33 -20.55 4.07
C GLY A 35 0.93 -19.95 5.35
N ARG A 36 1.58 -18.78 5.27
CA ARG A 36 2.18 -18.09 6.42
C ARG A 36 1.15 -17.23 7.14
N LYS A 37 1.32 -17.04 8.45
CA LYS A 37 0.60 -16.01 9.19
C LYS A 37 1.11 -14.62 8.79
N ILE A 38 0.27 -13.84 8.11
CA ILE A 38 0.64 -12.50 7.63
C ILE A 38 0.56 -11.47 8.75
N TRP A 39 -0.65 -11.19 9.23
CA TRP A 39 -0.90 -10.15 10.23
C TRP A 39 -0.56 -10.64 11.64
N GLY A 40 0.25 -9.86 12.36
CA GLY A 40 0.80 -10.27 13.66
C GLY A 40 1.80 -11.43 13.56
N GLY A 41 2.29 -11.72 12.36
CA GLY A 41 3.30 -12.74 12.07
C GLY A 41 4.40 -12.15 11.19
N LEU A 42 4.26 -12.30 9.87
CA LEU A 42 5.17 -11.70 8.90
C LEU A 42 5.21 -10.17 9.00
N GLU A 43 4.03 -9.55 9.13
CA GLU A 43 3.87 -8.11 9.32
C GLU A 43 3.33 -7.86 10.73
N ALA A 44 4.18 -7.31 11.59
CA ALA A 44 3.86 -7.08 13.00
C ALA A 44 2.84 -5.95 13.16
N TYR A 45 1.93 -6.11 14.12
CA TYR A 45 1.04 -5.03 14.54
C TYR A 45 1.83 -3.88 15.17
N ASP A 46 1.27 -2.68 15.08
CA ASP A 46 1.80 -1.45 15.67
C ASP A 46 3.18 -1.04 15.13
N LYS A 47 3.61 -1.64 14.02
CA LYS A 47 4.85 -1.34 13.33
C LYS A 47 4.59 -0.82 11.93
N VAL A 48 5.44 0.11 11.49
CA VAL A 48 5.39 0.64 10.13
C VAL A 48 5.78 -0.45 9.15
N TRP A 49 4.88 -0.73 8.22
CA TRP A 49 5.04 -1.68 7.14
C TRP A 49 4.99 -0.94 5.80
N ARG A 50 5.87 -1.35 4.88
CA ARG A 50 6.04 -0.77 3.53
C ARG A 50 4.92 -1.09 2.53
N ALA A 51 3.82 -1.67 3.02
CA ALA A 51 2.63 -2.03 2.25
C ALA A 51 2.92 -2.89 0.99
N GLY A 52 3.96 -3.72 1.07
CA GLY A 52 4.55 -4.46 -0.04
C GLY A 52 5.79 -5.25 0.40
N ALA A 53 6.60 -5.68 -0.56
CA ALA A 53 7.86 -6.39 -0.30
C ALA A 53 9.06 -5.72 -0.96
N ASN A 54 10.27 -6.01 -0.46
CA ASN A 54 11.53 -5.42 -0.91
C ASN A 54 11.54 -3.90 -0.70
N ASP A 55 11.35 -3.11 -1.76
CA ASP A 55 11.24 -1.66 -1.73
C ASP A 55 9.90 -1.18 -1.16
N ALA A 56 9.86 0.06 -0.68
CA ALA A 56 8.62 0.68 -0.26
C ALA A 56 7.65 0.86 -1.43
N THR A 57 6.38 0.61 -1.18
CA THR A 57 5.32 0.93 -2.14
C THR A 57 5.37 2.42 -2.44
N THR A 58 5.29 2.77 -3.71
CA THR A 58 5.28 4.15 -4.16
C THR A 58 3.88 4.51 -4.63
N PHE A 59 3.36 5.63 -4.14
CA PHE A 59 2.11 6.23 -4.56
C PHE A 59 2.40 7.56 -5.28
N GLU A 60 1.83 7.76 -6.46
CA GLU A 60 1.99 8.98 -7.24
C GLU A 60 0.64 9.51 -7.68
N THR A 61 0.46 10.83 -7.57
CA THR A 61 -0.70 11.54 -8.08
C THR A 61 -0.27 12.84 -8.77
N ASP A 62 -0.89 13.14 -9.91
CA ASP A 62 -0.59 14.32 -10.72
C ASP A 62 -1.38 15.58 -10.29
N LYS A 63 -2.27 15.45 -9.31
CA LYS A 63 -3.12 16.54 -8.80
C LYS A 63 -3.28 16.43 -7.30
N ASP A 64 -3.65 17.54 -6.68
CA ASP A 64 -4.09 17.54 -5.29
C ASP A 64 -5.36 16.70 -5.16
N ILE A 65 -5.36 15.82 -4.17
CA ILE A 65 -6.46 14.90 -3.88
C ILE A 65 -6.84 14.95 -2.40
N LYS A 66 -8.04 14.49 -2.05
CA LYS A 66 -8.42 14.27 -0.65
C LYS A 66 -8.39 12.79 -0.31
N VAL A 67 -7.45 12.38 0.51
CA VAL A 67 -7.36 11.00 1.04
C VAL A 67 -7.99 10.96 2.43
N GLU A 68 -9.02 10.13 2.60
CA GLU A 68 -9.80 10.06 3.85
C GLU A 68 -10.24 11.45 4.37
N GLY A 69 -10.59 12.34 3.44
CA GLY A 69 -11.03 13.71 3.74
C GLY A 69 -9.92 14.74 3.98
N LYS A 70 -8.65 14.32 4.07
CA LYS A 70 -7.49 15.20 4.24
C LYS A 70 -6.77 15.43 2.91
N THR A 71 -6.30 16.66 2.69
CA THR A 71 -5.60 17.02 1.45
C THR A 71 -4.22 16.35 1.39
N LEU A 72 -3.91 15.76 0.24
CA LEU A 72 -2.58 15.35 -0.18
C LEU A 72 -2.26 16.10 -1.47
N ALA A 73 -1.14 16.81 -1.50
CA ALA A 73 -0.73 17.54 -2.69
C ALA A 73 -0.35 16.60 -3.84
N ALA A 74 -0.34 17.13 -5.06
CA ALA A 74 0.26 16.46 -6.20
C ALA A 74 1.72 16.07 -5.89
N GLY A 75 2.11 14.85 -6.25
CA GLY A 75 3.47 14.40 -6.03
C GLY A 75 3.62 12.90 -5.93
N LYS A 76 4.83 12.50 -5.56
CA LYS A 76 5.25 11.12 -5.41
C LYS A 76 5.64 10.86 -3.96
N TYR A 77 5.08 9.81 -3.38
CA TYR A 77 5.20 9.47 -1.98
C TYR A 77 5.59 8.00 -1.83
N SER A 78 6.30 7.68 -0.76
CA SER A 78 6.29 6.30 -0.26
C SER A 78 5.02 6.08 0.55
N PHE A 79 4.47 4.88 0.44
CA PHE A 79 3.23 4.48 1.08
C PHE A 79 3.52 3.42 2.14
N PHE A 80 3.11 3.71 3.36
CA PHE A 80 3.24 2.82 4.50
C PHE A 80 1.89 2.58 5.17
N LEU A 81 1.80 1.46 5.87
CA LEU A 81 0.68 1.11 6.72
C LEU A 81 1.19 0.73 8.11
N ILE A 82 0.44 1.10 9.14
CA ILE A 82 0.62 0.53 10.48
C ILE A 82 -0.60 -0.36 10.74
N PRO A 83 -0.45 -1.69 10.65
CA PRO A 83 -1.54 -2.60 10.93
C PRO A 83 -1.81 -2.64 12.44
N ARG A 84 -3.08 -2.78 12.79
CA ARG A 84 -3.57 -3.00 14.15
C ARG A 84 -4.29 -4.34 14.21
N GLU A 85 -4.24 -4.98 15.37
CA GLU A 85 -4.98 -6.23 15.61
C GLU A 85 -6.50 -6.02 15.53
N SER A 86 -6.98 -4.86 15.94
CA SER A 86 -8.39 -4.47 15.88
C SER A 86 -8.56 -2.98 15.54
N GLY A 87 -9.74 -2.61 15.05
CA GLY A 87 -10.09 -1.23 14.73
C GLY A 87 -9.58 -0.76 13.36
N THR A 88 -9.04 0.46 13.32
CA THR A 88 -8.54 1.11 12.11
C THR A 88 -7.03 0.94 12.00
N TRP A 89 -6.54 0.82 10.77
CA TRP A 89 -5.12 0.91 10.49
C TRP A 89 -4.76 2.35 10.18
N THR A 90 -3.47 2.66 10.22
CA THR A 90 -2.99 3.97 9.81
C THR A 90 -2.34 3.85 8.43
N ALA A 91 -2.80 4.66 7.47
CA ALA A 91 -2.15 4.86 6.18
C ALA A 91 -1.30 6.13 6.20
N ILE A 92 -0.09 6.01 5.66
CA ILE A 92 0.93 7.06 5.70
C ILE A 92 1.46 7.29 4.28
N PHE A 93 1.50 8.56 3.89
CA PHE A 93 2.16 9.04 2.68
C PHE A 93 3.36 9.86 3.10
N ASN A 94 4.57 9.38 2.80
CA ASN A 94 5.82 9.99 3.23
C ASN A 94 6.54 10.62 2.03
N LYS A 95 7.17 11.79 2.25
CA LYS A 95 7.78 12.61 1.20
C LYS A 95 9.06 12.02 0.61
N GLU A 96 9.55 10.89 1.12
CA GLU A 96 10.69 10.17 0.54
C GLU A 96 10.23 9.01 -0.34
N PRO A 97 10.09 9.19 -1.67
CA PRO A 97 9.46 8.21 -2.55
C PRO A 97 10.30 6.96 -2.81
N LYS A 98 11.61 7.00 -2.52
CA LYS A 98 12.53 5.86 -2.74
C LYS A 98 13.18 5.48 -1.43
N GLN A 99 12.63 4.48 -0.78
CA GLN A 99 13.19 3.89 0.43
C GLN A 99 13.25 2.37 0.32
N TRP A 100 14.37 1.79 0.73
CA TRP A 100 14.50 0.35 0.84
C TRP A 100 13.85 -0.11 2.16
N GLY A 101 12.69 -0.75 2.05
CA GLY A 101 11.88 -1.14 3.21
C GLY A 101 11.33 0.04 4.01
N ALA A 102 11.19 -0.14 5.33
CA ALA A 102 10.73 0.89 6.29
C ALA A 102 11.84 1.29 7.29
N TYR A 103 13.08 0.83 7.09
CA TYR A 103 14.18 1.06 8.05
C TYR A 103 14.62 2.52 8.15
N LYS A 104 14.39 3.29 7.09
CA LYS A 104 14.67 4.74 7.03
C LYS A 104 13.40 5.57 7.20
N TYR A 105 12.32 4.98 7.68
CA TYR A 105 11.08 5.72 7.92
C TYR A 105 11.31 6.78 9.00
N GLU A 106 11.00 8.03 8.67
CA GLU A 106 11.05 9.18 9.57
C GLU A 106 9.69 9.86 9.56
N GLU A 107 8.98 9.81 10.69
CA GLU A 107 7.63 10.37 10.83
C GLU A 107 7.59 11.88 10.52
N ALA A 108 8.68 12.61 10.78
CA ALA A 108 8.82 14.02 10.43
C ALA A 108 8.71 14.31 8.92
N LYS A 109 8.87 13.29 8.07
CA LYS A 109 8.76 13.39 6.61
C LYS A 109 7.38 12.97 6.09
N ASP A 110 6.43 12.64 6.97
CA ASP A 110 5.07 12.33 6.58
C ASP A 110 4.40 13.56 5.96
N ALA A 111 3.89 13.41 4.74
CA ALA A 111 3.00 14.37 4.10
C ALA A 111 1.58 14.22 4.64
N LEU A 112 1.17 12.99 4.91
CA LEU A 112 -0.17 12.69 5.37
C LEU A 112 -0.22 11.40 6.20
N ARG A 113 -1.00 11.44 7.27
CA ARG A 113 -1.36 10.30 8.11
C ARG A 113 -2.87 10.27 8.37
N VAL A 114 -3.50 9.16 8.00
CA VAL A 114 -4.95 8.98 8.07
C VAL A 114 -5.32 7.60 8.59
N ASP A 115 -6.44 7.53 9.30
CA ASP A 115 -7.01 6.26 9.75
C ASP A 115 -7.88 5.66 8.65
N VAL A 116 -7.68 4.37 8.40
CA VAL A 116 -8.38 3.61 7.37
C VAL A 116 -9.06 2.39 8.00
N LYS A 117 -10.35 2.23 7.72
CA LYS A 117 -11.12 1.10 8.23
C LYS A 117 -10.93 -0.12 7.33
N VAL A 118 -10.24 -1.12 7.87
CA VAL A 118 -10.02 -2.39 7.18
C VAL A 118 -11.29 -3.25 7.16
N LYS A 119 -11.35 -4.16 6.19
CA LYS A 119 -12.46 -5.11 6.02
C LYS A 119 -11.90 -6.52 5.87
N PRO A 120 -12.54 -7.54 6.47
CA PRO A 120 -12.20 -8.92 6.18
C PRO A 120 -12.60 -9.27 4.74
N LEU A 121 -11.79 -10.12 4.10
CA LEU A 121 -12.13 -10.78 2.84
C LEU A 121 -12.70 -12.17 3.14
N THR A 122 -13.68 -12.59 2.34
CA THR A 122 -14.30 -13.93 2.43
C THR A 122 -13.34 -15.02 1.97
N GLU A 123 -12.54 -14.72 0.96
CA GLU A 123 -11.54 -15.62 0.39
C GLU A 123 -10.13 -15.08 0.63
N THR A 124 -9.17 -15.99 0.75
CA THR A 124 -7.76 -15.62 0.90
C THR A 124 -7.25 -15.03 -0.42
N GLN A 125 -6.86 -13.76 -0.38
CA GLN A 125 -6.12 -13.11 -1.44
C GLN A 125 -4.65 -13.54 -1.38
N GLU A 126 -4.30 -14.61 -2.11
CA GLU A 126 -2.97 -15.25 -2.05
C GLU A 126 -1.83 -14.30 -2.35
N ARG A 127 -2.02 -13.32 -3.23
CA ARG A 127 -1.02 -12.30 -3.55
C ARG A 127 -1.51 -10.91 -3.22
N LEU A 128 -0.64 -10.08 -2.66
CA LEU A 128 -0.95 -8.68 -2.42
C LEU A 128 -1.28 -8.00 -3.75
N VAL A 129 -2.46 -7.40 -3.83
CA VAL A 129 -2.94 -6.69 -5.03
C VAL A 129 -3.48 -5.33 -4.64
N TYR A 130 -3.04 -4.32 -5.38
CA TYR A 130 -3.69 -3.01 -5.37
C TYR A 130 -4.70 -2.90 -6.51
N LYS A 131 -5.86 -2.32 -6.22
CA LYS A 131 -6.87 -1.95 -7.21
C LYS A 131 -7.20 -0.47 -7.04
N ILE A 132 -7.39 0.23 -8.14
CA ILE A 132 -7.82 1.63 -8.16
C ILE A 132 -9.21 1.68 -8.78
N ASP A 133 -10.12 2.40 -8.13
CA ASP A 133 -11.49 2.63 -8.59
C ASP A 133 -11.85 4.13 -8.49
N ASN A 134 -13.06 4.49 -8.88
CA ASN A 134 -13.49 5.89 -8.93
C ASN A 134 -13.66 6.57 -7.56
N LYS A 135 -13.64 5.81 -6.46
CA LYS A 135 -13.77 6.29 -5.07
C LYS A 135 -12.46 6.22 -4.29
N GLY A 136 -11.40 5.62 -4.83
CA GLY A 136 -10.19 5.36 -4.05
C GLY A 136 -9.31 4.26 -4.63
N PHE A 137 -8.51 3.68 -3.74
CA PHE A 137 -7.76 2.47 -4.02
C PHE A 137 -7.90 1.48 -2.87
N THR A 138 -7.63 0.21 -3.13
CA THR A 138 -7.72 -0.84 -2.14
C THR A 138 -6.49 -1.73 -2.22
N LEU A 139 -5.89 -2.04 -1.06
CA LEU A 139 -4.91 -3.11 -0.90
C LEU A 139 -5.63 -4.37 -0.42
N ASN A 140 -5.52 -5.48 -1.15
CA ASN A 140 -6.04 -6.78 -0.73
C ASN A 140 -4.87 -7.75 -0.57
N TRP A 141 -4.76 -8.39 0.60
CA TRP A 141 -3.78 -9.44 0.85
C TRP A 141 -4.20 -10.33 2.01
N ASP A 142 -3.98 -11.64 1.87
CA ASP A 142 -4.50 -12.64 2.79
C ASP A 142 -6.01 -12.45 2.97
N LYS A 143 -6.54 -12.41 4.20
CA LYS A 143 -7.97 -12.21 4.46
C LYS A 143 -8.32 -10.76 4.78
N VAL A 144 -7.49 -9.79 4.39
CA VAL A 144 -7.67 -8.38 4.72
C VAL A 144 -7.74 -7.52 3.46
N SER A 145 -8.70 -6.60 3.47
CA SER A 145 -8.86 -5.51 2.51
C SER A 145 -8.69 -4.17 3.23
N VAL A 146 -7.84 -3.31 2.68
CA VAL A 146 -7.57 -1.96 3.17
C VAL A 146 -8.05 -0.96 2.11
N PRO A 147 -9.33 -0.56 2.13
CA PRO A 147 -9.83 0.48 1.26
C PRO A 147 -9.37 1.85 1.76
N VAL A 148 -8.89 2.68 0.84
CA VAL A 148 -8.49 4.07 1.08
C VAL A 148 -9.28 4.97 0.15
N ALA A 149 -10.15 5.80 0.71
CA ALA A 149 -11.00 6.72 -0.04
C ALA A 149 -10.18 7.90 -0.57
N VAL A 150 -10.37 8.20 -1.85
CA VAL A 150 -9.76 9.34 -2.54
C VAL A 150 -10.84 10.14 -3.26
N LYS A 151 -10.82 11.47 -3.11
CA LYS A 151 -11.84 12.38 -3.63
C LYS A 151 -11.28 13.60 -4.31
#